data_AF-A0A9E3SM93-F1
#
_entry.id   AF-A0A9E3SM93-F1
#
_cell.length_a   1.000
_cell.length_b   1.000
_cell.length_c   1.000
_cell.angle_alpha   90.00
_cell.angle_beta   90.00
_cell.angle_gamma   90.00
#
_symmetry.space_group_name_H-M   'P 1'
#
loop_
_entity.id
_entity.type
_entity.pdbx_description
1 polymer ?
#
loop_
_entity_poly.entity_id
_entity_poly.type
_entity_poly.pdbx_seq_one_letter_code
_entity_poly.pdbx_strand_id
1 'polypeptide(L)'
;GSSTYTQANNIARMIPTSAPIQLISSPVHLYRSIKTFEKARFESVSGQATTEQAFDESLLLLKDEKGNITKSPDSRPGFRYNMWSYLQYEIAVLREWFAIAWYKIKGYI
;
A
#
# COMPACT_ATOMS: atom_id res chain seq x y z
N GLY A 1 -10.42 1.92 -15.51
CA GLY A 1 -10.06 0.52 -15.85
C GLY A 1 -10.20 -0.35 -14.62
N SER A 2 -10.65 -1.59 -14.76
CA SER A 2 -10.97 -2.50 -13.65
C SER A 2 -9.76 -3.22 -13.03
N SER A 3 -8.60 -3.20 -13.70
CA SER A 3 -7.34 -3.78 -13.21
C SER A 3 -6.15 -2.87 -13.54
N THR A 4 -5.03 -3.05 -12.85
CA THR A 4 -3.78 -2.31 -13.11
C THR A 4 -3.32 -2.48 -14.57
N TYR A 5 -3.49 -3.68 -15.13
CA TYR A 5 -3.19 -3.96 -16.54
C TYR A 5 -4.08 -3.15 -17.50
N THR A 6 -5.39 -3.13 -17.25
CA THR A 6 -6.31 -2.33 -18.07
C THR A 6 -6.01 -0.83 -17.96
N GLN A 7 -5.64 -0.36 -16.77
CA GLN A 7 -5.27 1.05 -16.56
C GLN A 7 -3.99 1.42 -17.33
N ALA A 8 -2.93 0.61 -17.24
CA ALA A 8 -1.69 0.84 -17.96
C ALA A 8 -1.90 0.92 -19.48
N ASN A 9 -2.67 -0.02 -20.04
CA ASN A 9 -2.98 -0.03 -21.48
C ASN A 9 -3.85 1.15 -21.92
N ASN A 10 -4.78 1.59 -21.07
CA ASN A 10 -5.58 2.77 -21.38
C ASN A 10 -4.71 4.03 -21.40
N ILE A 11 -3.80 4.17 -20.44
CA ILE A 11 -2.89 5.33 -20.37
C ILE A 11 -1.90 5.31 -21.53
N ALA A 12 -1.41 4.14 -21.95
CA ALA A 12 -0.55 4.00 -23.14
C ALA A 12 -1.23 4.47 -24.45
N ARG A 13 -2.56 4.57 -24.48
CA ARG A 13 -3.32 5.14 -25.61
C ARG A 13 -3.53 6.65 -25.49
N MET A 14 -3.34 7.22 -24.30
CA MET A 14 -3.60 8.63 -24.01
C MET A 14 -2.33 9.49 -24.08
N ILE A 15 -1.18 8.93 -23.73
CA ILE A 15 0.10 9.64 -23.68
C ILE A 15 1.20 8.82 -24.37
N PRO A 16 2.23 9.49 -24.93
CA PRO A 16 3.37 8.79 -25.50
C PRO A 16 4.10 7.99 -24.42
N THR A 17 4.55 6.79 -24.77
CA THR A 17 5.24 5.88 -23.84
C THR A 17 6.63 6.36 -23.42
N SER A 18 7.18 7.36 -24.13
CA SER A 18 8.42 8.06 -23.77
C SER A 18 8.23 9.13 -22.69
N ALA A 19 6.98 9.52 -22.37
CA ALA A 19 6.73 10.45 -21.28
C ALA A 19 7.04 9.79 -19.92
N PRO A 20 7.74 10.48 -19.01
CA PRO A 20 7.98 9.96 -17.67
C PRO A 20 6.67 9.87 -16.88
N ILE A 21 6.46 8.72 -16.23
CA ILE A 21 5.30 8.46 -15.38
C ILE A 21 5.74 8.28 -13.93
N GLN A 22 5.01 8.92 -13.03
CA GLN A 22 5.11 8.68 -11.59
C GLN A 22 3.82 8.07 -11.08
N LEU A 23 3.92 6.85 -10.56
CA LEU A 23 2.81 6.11 -9.96
C LEU A 23 2.75 6.41 -8.47
N ILE A 24 1.61 6.88 -7.99
CA ILE A 24 1.37 7.16 -6.57
C ILE A 24 0.36 6.13 -6.06
N SER A 25 0.79 5.25 -5.15
CA SER A 25 -0.07 4.19 -4.62
C SER A 25 0.42 3.65 -3.28
N SER A 26 -0.37 2.74 -2.70
CA SER A 26 0.05 1.98 -1.53
C SER A 26 1.37 1.25 -1.82
N PRO A 27 2.32 1.23 -0.87
CA PRO A 27 3.62 0.55 -1.02
C PRO A 27 3.47 -0.91 -1.45
N VAL A 28 2.41 -1.59 -0.98
CA VAL A 28 2.15 -2.99 -1.31
C VAL A 28 1.93 -3.19 -2.81
N HIS A 29 1.19 -2.30 -3.47
CA HIS A 29 0.80 -2.47 -4.88
C HIS A 29 1.79 -1.85 -5.89
N LEU A 30 2.77 -1.07 -5.41
CA LEU A 30 3.69 -0.34 -6.27
C LEU A 30 4.51 -1.26 -7.18
N TYR A 31 5.06 -2.35 -6.63
CA TYR A 31 5.90 -3.27 -7.39
C TYR A 31 5.17 -3.78 -8.63
N ARG A 32 3.95 -4.32 -8.44
CA ARG A 32 3.15 -4.85 -9.55
C ARG A 32 2.76 -3.75 -10.53
N SER A 33 2.43 -2.58 -10.03
CA SER A 33 2.02 -1.45 -10.86
C SER A 33 3.15 -0.98 -11.77
N ILE A 34 4.36 -0.77 -11.24
CA ILE A 34 5.53 -0.38 -12.03
C ILE A 34 5.79 -1.41 -13.13
N LYS A 35 5.84 -2.70 -12.77
CA LYS A 35 6.11 -3.77 -13.73
C LYS A 35 5.06 -3.88 -14.83
N THR A 36 3.79 -3.63 -14.52
CA THR A 36 2.72 -3.61 -15.52
C THR A 36 2.84 -2.42 -16.49
N PHE A 37 3.29 -1.25 -16.02
CA PHE A 37 3.55 -0.10 -16.90
C PHE A 37 4.80 -0.31 -17.77
N GLU A 38 5.87 -0.89 -17.22
CA GLU A 38 7.02 -1.32 -18.01
C GLU A 38 6.59 -2.31 -19.12
N LYS A 39 5.72 -3.27 -18.79
CA LYS A 39 5.15 -4.22 -19.75
C LYS A 39 4.31 -3.54 -20.84
N ALA A 40 3.64 -2.44 -20.50
CA ALA A 40 2.92 -1.56 -21.42
C ALA A 40 3.83 -0.64 -22.26
N ARG A 41 5.16 -0.85 -22.22
CA ARG A 41 6.20 -0.15 -23.00
C ARG A 41 6.55 1.27 -22.53
N PHE A 42 6.16 1.66 -21.33
CA PHE A 42 6.63 2.92 -20.76
C PHE A 42 8.14 2.86 -20.48
N GLU A 43 8.87 3.86 -20.97
CA GLU A 43 10.34 3.91 -20.90
C GLU A 43 10.85 4.39 -19.54
N SER A 44 10.10 5.29 -18.89
CA SER A 44 10.47 5.88 -17.61
C SER A 44 9.28 5.80 -16.65
N VAL A 45 9.36 4.87 -15.69
CA VAL A 45 8.32 4.64 -14.68
C VAL A 45 8.95 4.72 -13.29
N SER A 46 8.42 5.62 -12.47
CA SER A 46 8.79 5.78 -11.06
C SER A 46 7.58 5.51 -10.17
N GLY A 47 7.82 5.13 -8.92
CA GLY A 47 6.77 4.87 -7.94
C GLY A 47 7.01 5.61 -6.64
N GLN A 48 5.97 6.24 -6.10
CA GLN A 48 5.97 6.87 -4.80
C GLN A 48 4.93 6.21 -3.90
N ALA A 49 5.40 5.73 -2.75
CA ALA A 49 4.55 5.09 -1.75
C ALA A 49 3.80 6.14 -0.95
N THR A 50 2.49 5.93 -0.79
CA THR A 50 1.68 6.66 0.18
C THR A 50 1.45 5.78 1.39
N THR A 51 1.92 6.23 2.55
CA THR A 51 1.66 5.57 3.84
C THR A 51 0.52 6.31 4.52
N GLU A 52 -0.44 5.58 5.07
CA GLU A 52 -1.44 6.17 5.96
C GLU A 52 -0.76 6.63 7.25
N GLN A 53 -1.21 7.77 7.79
CA GLN A 53 -0.67 8.28 9.04
C GLN A 53 -1.02 7.29 10.16
N ALA A 54 0.00 6.75 10.83
CA ALA A 54 -0.21 5.82 11.93
C ALA A 54 -1.06 6.49 13.03
N PHE A 55 -2.01 5.72 13.57
CA PHE A 55 -2.88 6.19 14.66
C PHE A 55 -2.02 6.64 15.84
N ASP A 56 -2.26 7.85 16.36
CA ASP A 56 -1.49 8.37 17.48
C ASP A 56 -1.83 7.57 18.74
N GLU A 57 -0.89 6.73 19.19
CA GLU A 57 -1.05 5.90 20.39
C GLU A 57 -1.34 6.72 21.65
N SER A 58 -0.96 8.00 21.67
CA SER A 58 -1.21 8.90 22.80
C SER A 58 -2.70 9.21 23.00
N LEU A 59 -3.54 9.02 21.97
CA LEU A 59 -5.00 9.14 22.03
C LEU A 59 -5.67 7.96 22.75
N LEU A 60 -4.97 6.84 22.90
CA LEU A 60 -5.50 5.61 23.52
C LEU A 60 -5.21 5.54 25.03
N LEU A 61 -4.44 6.48 25.58
CA LEU A 61 -4.07 6.51 26.99
C LEU A 61 -5.15 7.24 27.82
N LEU A 62 -5.69 6.57 28.83
CA LEU A 62 -6.61 7.17 29.80
C LEU A 62 -5.85 8.18 30.68
N LYS A 63 -6.15 9.47 30.53
CA LYS A 63 -5.63 10.55 31.36
C LYS A 63 -6.61 10.84 32.51
N ASP A 64 -6.10 10.94 33.72
CA ASP A 64 -6.84 11.44 34.88
C ASP A 64 -7.14 12.94 34.74
N GLU A 65 -8.04 13.52 35.56
CA GLU A 65 -8.41 14.94 35.55
C GLU A 65 -7.21 15.89 35.72
N LYS A 66 -6.10 15.38 36.27
CA LYS A 66 -4.81 16.08 36.43
C LYS A 66 -3.82 15.87 35.28
N GLY A 67 -4.21 15.17 34.22
CA GLY A 67 -3.37 14.88 33.05
C GLY A 67 -2.41 13.70 33.21
N ASN A 68 -2.44 12.98 34.33
CA ASN A 68 -1.57 11.83 34.59
C ASN A 68 -2.08 10.56 33.89
N ILE A 69 -1.16 9.79 33.30
CA ILE A 69 -1.48 8.53 32.61
C ILE A 69 -1.85 7.46 33.65
N THR A 70 -3.09 7.00 33.62
CA THR A 70 -3.56 5.92 34.51
C THR A 70 -3.16 4.55 33.93
N LYS A 71 -2.42 3.75 34.71
CA LYS A 71 -2.03 2.38 34.32
C LYS A 71 -3.11 1.39 34.77
N SER A 72 -4.13 1.15 33.93
CA SER A 72 -5.09 0.05 34.17
C SER A 72 -4.47 -1.32 33.81
N PRO A 73 -5.04 -2.46 34.21
CA PRO A 73 -4.59 -3.78 33.75
C PRO A 73 -4.74 -4.00 32.23
N ASP A 74 -5.58 -3.21 31.56
CA ASP A 74 -5.74 -3.12 30.10
C ASP A 74 -4.82 -2.05 29.47
N SER A 75 -3.79 -1.59 30.21
CA SER A 75 -2.87 -0.47 29.88
C SER A 75 -1.94 -0.67 28.68
N ARG A 76 -2.15 -1.71 27.86
CA ARG A 76 -1.40 -1.91 26.61
C ARG A 76 -2.31 -1.96 25.39
N PRO A 77 -3.21 -0.98 25.18
CA PRO A 77 -4.03 -0.92 23.97
C PRO A 77 -3.13 -0.94 22.72
N GLY A 78 -2.00 -0.23 22.76
CA GLY A 78 -1.00 -0.22 21.68
C GLY A 78 -0.52 -1.62 21.26
N PHE A 79 -0.36 -2.58 22.18
CA PHE A 79 0.07 -3.94 21.78
C PHE A 79 -0.98 -4.67 20.95
N ARG A 80 -2.26 -4.56 21.32
CA ARG A 80 -3.37 -5.18 20.58
C ARG A 80 -3.54 -4.54 19.21
N TYR A 81 -3.53 -3.21 19.14
CA TYR A 81 -3.68 -2.48 17.88
C TYR A 81 -2.47 -2.68 16.97
N ASN A 82 -1.25 -2.70 17.50
CA ASN A 82 -0.06 -2.99 16.72
C ASN A 82 -0.07 -4.43 16.20
N MET A 83 -0.41 -5.41 17.03
CA MET A 83 -0.54 -6.80 16.61
C MET A 83 -1.57 -6.95 15.48
N TRP A 84 -2.73 -6.30 15.63
CA TRP A 84 -3.78 -6.33 14.60
C TRP A 84 -3.35 -5.62 13.31
N SER A 85 -2.71 -4.46 13.41
CA SER A 85 -2.17 -3.71 12.28
C SER A 85 -1.15 -4.54 11.51
N TYR A 86 -0.18 -5.15 12.20
CA TYR A 86 0.80 -6.03 11.55
C TYR A 86 0.14 -7.22 10.88
N LEU A 87 -0.84 -7.86 11.51
CA LEU A 87 -1.56 -8.97 10.89
C LEU A 87 -2.28 -8.54 9.60
N GLN A 88 -2.89 -7.35 9.58
CA GLN A 88 -3.50 -6.79 8.38
C GLN A 88 -2.46 -6.52 7.28
N TYR A 89 -1.28 -6.00 7.64
CA TYR A 89 -0.17 -5.82 6.70
C TYR A 89 0.29 -7.15 6.11
N GLU A 90 0.46 -8.19 6.92
CA GLU A 90 0.85 -9.53 6.44
C GLU A 90 -0.17 -10.10 5.45
N ILE A 91 -1.48 -9.98 5.76
CA ILE A 91 -2.55 -10.39 4.85
C ILE A 91 -2.50 -9.60 3.53
N ALA A 92 -2.23 -8.30 3.59
CA ALA A 92 -2.12 -7.45 2.41
C ALA A 92 -0.95 -7.86 1.52
N VAL A 93 0.21 -8.16 2.10
CA VAL A 93 1.41 -8.65 1.40
C VAL A 93 1.16 -10.02 0.76
N LEU A 94 0.58 -10.97 1.52
CA LEU A 94 0.25 -12.29 1.01
C LEU A 94 -0.69 -12.20 -0.20
N ARG A 95 -1.76 -11.41 -0.10
CA ARG A 95 -2.71 -11.17 -1.21
C ARG A 95 -2.00 -10.59 -2.43
N GLU A 96 -1.06 -9.67 -2.23
CA GLU A 96 -0.29 -9.10 -3.32
C GLU A 96 0.65 -10.12 -3.96
N TRP A 97 1.27 -11.02 -3.21
CA TRP A 97 2.06 -12.12 -3.78
C TRP A 97 1.22 -13.01 -4.69
N PHE A 98 0.00 -13.37 -4.28
CA PHE A 98 -0.93 -14.10 -5.15
C PHE A 98 -1.29 -13.29 -6.41
N ALA A 99 -1.51 -11.98 -6.27
CA ALA A 99 -1.79 -11.10 -7.42
C ALA A 99 -0.59 -11.02 -8.38
N ILE A 100 0.63 -10.88 -7.87
CA ILE A 100 1.87 -10.89 -8.66
C ILE A 100 2.02 -12.23 -9.40
N ALA A 101 1.83 -13.35 -8.71
CA ALA A 101 1.90 -14.68 -9.32
C ALA A 101 0.87 -14.82 -10.46
N TRP A 102 -0.37 -14.38 -10.22
CA TRP A 102 -1.41 -14.36 -11.25
C TRP A 102 -1.04 -13.49 -12.45
N TYR A 103 -0.49 -12.29 -12.22
CA TYR A 103 -0.09 -11.38 -13.28
C TYR A 103 1.07 -11.94 -14.11
N LYS A 104 2.02 -12.64 -13.48
CA LYS A 104 3.08 -13.36 -14.19
C LYS A 104 2.50 -14.46 -15.08
N ILE A 105 1.55 -15.26 -14.57
CA ILE A 105 0.90 -16.34 -15.35
C ILE A 105 0.15 -15.76 -16.57
N LYS A 106 -0.52 -14.61 -16.41
CA LYS A 106 -1.23 -13.93 -17.49
C LYS A 106 -0.33 -13.13 -18.43
N GLY A 107 0.95 -12.96 -18.12
CA GLY A 107 1.89 -12.14 -18.89
C GLY A 107 1.64 -10.63 -18.79
N TYR A 108 0.94 -10.18 -17.75
CA TYR A 108 0.67 -8.76 -17.48
C TYR A 108 1.84 -8.04 -16.80
N ILE A 109 2.80 -8.83 -16.32
CA ILE A 109 4.14 -8.43 -15.89
C ILE A 109 5.12 -9.31 -16.67
#